data_AF-A0A1G8ICN2-F1
#
_entry.id   AF-A0A1G8ICN2-F1
#
_cell.length_a   1.000
_cell.length_b   1.000
_cell.length_c   1.000
_cell.angle_alpha   90.00
_cell.angle_beta   90.00
_cell.angle_gamma   90.00
#
_symmetry.space_group_name_H-M   'P 1'
#
loop_
_entity.id
_entity.type
_entity.pdbx_description
1 polymer ?
#
loop_
_entity_poly.entity_id
_entity_poly.type
_entity_poly.pdbx_seq_one_letter_code
_entity_poly.pdbx_strand_id
1 'polypeptide(L)'
;MTQISTTSRNDGFSIELINDPVPEGATSSSSKAVARIRIGSFTETFLMDLSFWSIDEYRRSWESALEEIEGSENATSCLIASITDPAVSNFISCWPIYRDGDVIHIQSPLIILDELDEPFDPREPWRYVEPHRQVDEDGNRISEWVTTASAIRQFRESAWGL
;
A
#
# COMPACT_ATOMS: atom_id res chain seq x y z
N MET A 1 30.98 -3.91 29.10
CA MET A 1 31.02 -3.76 27.64
C MET A 1 29.83 -4.51 27.08
N THR A 2 28.74 -3.79 26.80
CA THR A 2 27.54 -4.39 26.23
C THR A 2 27.70 -4.32 24.72
N GLN A 3 27.86 -5.48 24.07
CA GLN A 3 27.83 -5.56 22.61
C GLN A 3 26.43 -5.16 22.16
N ILE A 4 26.36 -4.04 21.44
CA ILE A 4 25.18 -3.67 20.66
C ILE A 4 25.28 -4.54 19.41
N SER A 5 24.49 -5.62 19.37
CA SER A 5 24.30 -6.38 18.15
C SER A 5 23.56 -5.49 17.16
N THR A 6 24.31 -4.83 16.28
CA THR A 6 23.78 -4.19 15.07
C THR A 6 23.38 -5.28 14.10
N THR A 7 22.28 -5.98 14.38
CA THR A 7 21.57 -6.70 13.34
C THR A 7 21.17 -5.63 12.33
N SER A 8 21.72 -5.68 11.12
CA SER A 8 21.27 -4.83 10.02
C SER A 8 19.77 -5.04 9.87
N ARG A 9 18.95 -4.18 10.48
CA ARG A 9 17.52 -4.18 10.24
C ARG A 9 17.37 -3.93 8.74
N ASN A 10 16.86 -4.92 8.03
CA ASN A 10 16.47 -4.71 6.65
C ASN A 10 15.17 -3.90 6.74
N ASP A 11 15.29 -2.58 6.71
CA ASP A 11 14.17 -1.65 6.76
C ASP A 11 13.68 -1.29 5.34
N GLY A 12 14.21 -1.93 4.30
CA GLY A 12 13.96 -1.52 2.91
C GLY A 12 12.48 -1.59 2.52
N PHE A 13 12.04 -0.63 1.72
CA PHE A 13 10.69 -0.58 1.16
C PHE A 13 10.75 -0.57 -0.37
N SER A 14 9.75 -1.16 -1.03
CA SER A 14 9.48 -0.95 -2.46
C SER A 14 8.08 -1.42 -2.82
N ILE A 15 7.42 -0.75 -3.76
CA ILE A 15 6.19 -1.21 -4.43
C ILE A 15 6.36 -1.05 -5.94
N GLU A 16 6.34 -2.15 -6.68
CA GLU A 16 6.74 -2.15 -8.10
C GLU A 16 5.94 -3.14 -8.94
N LEU A 17 5.79 -2.83 -10.22
CA LEU A 17 5.24 -3.75 -11.21
C LEU A 17 6.29 -4.84 -11.53
N ILE A 18 5.91 -6.12 -11.51
CA ILE A 18 6.82 -7.24 -11.79
C ILE A 18 6.80 -7.67 -13.26
N ASN A 19 5.65 -7.61 -13.93
CA ASN A 19 5.49 -8.06 -15.32
C ASN A 19 4.55 -7.15 -16.12
N ASP A 20 4.85 -7.01 -17.43
CA ASP A 20 3.89 -6.56 -18.43
C ASP A 20 2.74 -7.59 -18.60
N PRO A 21 1.52 -7.16 -18.95
CA PRO A 21 0.33 -8.01 -18.95
C PRO A 21 0.51 -9.30 -19.73
N VAL A 22 0.03 -10.41 -19.16
CA VAL A 22 0.04 -11.74 -19.79
C VAL A 22 -0.75 -11.66 -21.11
N PRO A 23 -0.17 -12.06 -22.27
CA PRO A 23 -0.89 -12.04 -23.54
C PRO A 23 -2.14 -12.92 -23.48
N GLU A 24 -3.30 -12.31 -23.73
CA GLU A 24 -4.59 -12.97 -23.70
C GLU A 24 -4.70 -14.09 -24.74
N GLY A 25 -4.96 -15.29 -24.25
CA GLY A 25 -5.41 -16.44 -25.02
C GLY A 25 -6.52 -17.19 -24.28
N ALA A 26 -7.45 -16.49 -23.63
CA ALA A 26 -8.65 -17.08 -23.04
C ALA A 26 -9.71 -15.99 -22.78
N THR A 27 -10.62 -15.83 -23.73
CA THR A 27 -12.01 -15.34 -23.59
C THR A 27 -12.36 -14.46 -22.37
N SER A 28 -12.64 -13.17 -22.65
CA SER A 28 -13.19 -12.09 -21.81
C SER A 28 -12.32 -11.65 -20.62
N SER A 29 -11.24 -10.93 -20.91
CA SER A 29 -10.26 -10.40 -19.95
C SER A 29 -10.67 -9.06 -19.32
N SER A 30 -10.76 -9.04 -18.00
CA SER A 30 -10.25 -7.88 -17.27
C SER A 30 -8.73 -7.94 -17.40
N SER A 31 -8.10 -6.93 -18.01
CA SER A 31 -6.64 -6.87 -18.02
C SER A 31 -6.14 -6.81 -16.58
N LYS A 32 -5.25 -7.71 -16.18
CA LYS A 32 -4.64 -7.73 -14.85
C LYS A 32 -3.14 -7.57 -14.97
N ALA A 33 -2.56 -6.83 -14.04
CA ALA A 33 -1.12 -6.71 -13.86
C ALA A 33 -0.69 -7.37 -12.54
N VAL A 34 0.60 -7.63 -12.40
CA VAL A 34 1.19 -8.19 -11.17
C VAL A 34 2.19 -7.20 -10.61
N ALA A 35 1.99 -6.81 -9.36
CA ALA A 35 2.92 -5.98 -8.61
C ALA A 35 3.43 -6.72 -7.37
N ARG A 36 4.50 -6.17 -6.79
CA ARG A 36 5.14 -6.65 -5.57
C ARG A 36 5.34 -5.50 -4.61
N ILE A 37 5.00 -5.75 -3.36
CA ILE A 37 5.38 -4.92 -2.22
C ILE A 37 6.47 -5.64 -1.41
N ARG A 38 7.46 -4.89 -0.94
CA ARG A 38 8.50 -5.35 -0.03
C ARG A 38 8.56 -4.42 1.16
N ILE A 39 8.53 -4.98 2.37
CA ILE A 39 8.57 -4.25 3.64
C ILE A 39 9.57 -4.97 4.54
N GLY A 40 10.78 -4.45 4.59
CA GLY A 40 11.92 -5.12 5.19
C GLY A 40 12.19 -6.49 4.59
N SER A 41 12.05 -7.55 5.39
CA SER A 41 12.17 -8.95 4.94
C SER A 41 10.86 -9.54 4.38
N PHE A 42 9.73 -8.85 4.57
CA PHE A 42 8.45 -9.28 4.01
C PHE A 42 8.37 -8.93 2.53
N THR A 43 7.77 -9.81 1.75
CA THR A 43 7.53 -9.61 0.32
C THR A 43 6.24 -10.31 -0.06
N GLU A 44 5.38 -9.60 -0.76
CA GLU A 44 4.12 -10.13 -1.30
C GLU A 44 3.92 -9.69 -2.74
N THR A 45 3.41 -10.59 -3.57
CA THR A 45 2.95 -10.29 -4.92
C THR A 45 1.43 -10.19 -4.93
N PHE A 46 0.89 -9.15 -5.54
CA PHE A 46 -0.56 -8.93 -5.63
C PHE A 46 -0.98 -8.65 -7.08
N LEU A 47 -2.25 -8.93 -7.37
CA LEU A 47 -2.87 -8.64 -8.66
C LEU A 47 -3.43 -7.23 -8.63
N MET A 48 -3.19 -6.48 -9.70
CA MET A 48 -3.78 -5.18 -9.96
C MET A 48 -4.87 -5.36 -11.01
N ASP A 49 -6.10 -5.02 -10.68
CA ASP A 49 -7.17 -4.95 -11.66
C ASP A 49 -7.01 -3.69 -12.52
N LEU A 50 -7.04 -3.84 -13.85
CA LEU A 50 -6.88 -2.73 -14.80
C LEU A 50 -8.21 -2.35 -15.49
N SER A 51 -9.36 -2.78 -14.96
CA SER A 51 -10.67 -2.39 -15.50
C SER A 51 -11.07 -0.95 -15.14
N PHE A 52 -10.54 -0.42 -14.03
CA PHE A 52 -10.81 0.95 -13.58
C PHE A 52 -9.59 1.86 -13.72
N TRP A 53 -8.43 1.42 -13.22
CA TRP A 53 -7.18 2.18 -13.32
C TRP A 53 -6.19 1.56 -14.30
N SER A 54 -5.54 2.41 -15.09
CA SER A 54 -4.32 2.09 -15.81
C SER A 54 -3.14 1.94 -14.86
N ILE A 55 -2.06 1.29 -15.34
CA ILE A 55 -0.80 1.15 -14.58
C ILE A 55 -0.26 2.52 -14.14
N ASP A 56 -0.37 3.54 -14.99
CA ASP A 56 0.11 4.88 -14.67
C ASP A 56 -0.72 5.55 -13.57
N GLU A 57 -2.01 5.26 -13.48
CA GLU A 57 -2.86 5.75 -12.39
C GLU A 57 -2.51 5.10 -11.06
N TYR A 58 -2.25 3.78 -11.03
CA TYR A 58 -1.70 3.13 -9.84
C TYR A 58 -0.38 3.75 -9.40
N ARG A 59 0.56 3.99 -10.33
CA ARG A 59 1.85 4.61 -10.01
C ARG A 59 1.69 6.01 -9.44
N ARG A 60 0.84 6.86 -10.03
CA ARG A 60 0.56 8.20 -9.50
C ARG A 60 -0.11 8.15 -8.13
N SER A 61 -1.03 7.20 -7.92
CA SER A 61 -1.67 6.99 -6.62
C SER A 61 -0.65 6.58 -5.56
N TRP A 62 0.25 5.64 -5.88
CA TRP A 62 1.32 5.24 -4.96
C TRP A 62 2.26 6.39 -4.64
N GLU A 63 2.71 7.13 -5.65
CA GLU A 63 3.54 8.32 -5.44
C GLU A 63 2.86 9.33 -4.50
N SER A 64 1.61 9.68 -4.78
CA SER A 64 0.83 10.62 -3.96
C SER A 64 0.67 10.13 -2.52
N ALA A 65 0.42 8.83 -2.34
CA ALA A 65 0.32 8.22 -1.02
C ALA A 65 1.65 8.26 -0.25
N LEU A 66 2.79 8.07 -0.92
CA LEU A 66 4.11 8.17 -0.32
C LEU A 66 4.53 9.62 -0.06
N GLU A 67 4.03 10.60 -0.82
CA GLU A 67 4.17 12.02 -0.50
C GLU A 67 3.38 12.40 0.75
N GLU A 68 2.12 11.97 0.84
CA GLU A 68 1.25 12.21 1.99
C GLU A 68 1.88 11.69 3.29
N ILE A 69 2.38 10.45 3.29
CA ILE A 69 3.00 9.86 4.49
C ILE A 69 4.30 10.59 4.89
N GLU A 70 4.98 11.23 3.94
CA GLU A 70 6.20 11.98 4.23
C GLU A 70 5.95 13.39 4.77
N GLY A 71 4.77 13.97 4.50
CA GLY A 71 4.45 15.36 4.79
C GLY A 71 4.38 15.72 6.29
N SER A 72 4.20 14.74 7.16
CA SER A 72 4.12 14.93 8.62
C SER A 72 4.79 13.78 9.38
N GLU A 73 5.26 14.02 10.61
CA GLU A 73 5.75 12.97 11.51
C GLU A 73 4.63 12.10 12.09
N ASN A 74 3.37 12.52 11.94
CA ASN A 74 2.20 11.75 12.27
C ASN A 74 1.21 11.88 11.11
N ALA A 75 1.18 10.85 10.26
CA ALA A 75 0.46 10.84 8.99
C ALA A 75 -0.16 9.47 8.75
N THR A 76 -1.27 9.46 8.01
CA THR A 76 -1.92 8.23 7.54
C THR A 76 -2.05 8.32 6.03
N SER A 77 -1.70 7.24 5.35
CA SER A 77 -1.80 7.12 3.91
C SER A 77 -2.23 5.71 3.51
N CYS A 78 -2.39 5.44 2.22
CA CYS A 78 -2.86 4.15 1.74
C CYS A 78 -2.39 3.85 0.31
N LEU A 79 -1.78 2.68 0.09
CA LEU A 79 -1.36 2.21 -1.25
C LEU A 79 -2.40 1.26 -1.82
N ILE A 80 -3.20 1.71 -2.79
CA ILE A 80 -4.18 0.84 -3.44
C ILE A 80 -3.46 -0.28 -4.20
N ALA A 81 -3.74 -1.53 -3.83
CA ALA A 81 -3.22 -2.73 -4.46
C ALA A 81 -4.08 -3.16 -5.65
N SER A 82 -5.41 -3.04 -5.54
CA SER A 82 -6.35 -3.32 -6.60
C SER A 82 -7.64 -2.53 -6.42
N ILE A 83 -8.12 -1.92 -7.51
CA ILE A 83 -9.37 -1.17 -7.56
C ILE A 83 -10.15 -1.50 -8.84
N THR A 84 -11.43 -1.80 -8.67
CA THR A 84 -12.46 -1.81 -9.71
C THR A 84 -13.36 -0.59 -9.51
N ASP A 85 -14.34 -0.35 -10.39
CA ASP A 85 -15.25 0.80 -10.25
C ASP A 85 -15.88 0.84 -8.84
N PRO A 86 -15.54 1.85 -7.99
CA PRO A 86 -16.02 1.90 -6.62
C PRO A 86 -17.53 2.03 -6.51
N ALA A 87 -18.22 2.49 -7.56
CA ALA A 87 -19.67 2.64 -7.56
C ALA A 87 -20.41 1.28 -7.58
N VAL A 88 -19.73 0.19 -7.93
CA VAL A 88 -20.32 -1.15 -8.10
C VAL A 88 -19.52 -2.26 -7.43
N SER A 89 -18.48 -1.92 -6.66
CA SER A 89 -17.58 -2.86 -6.02
C SER A 89 -17.84 -2.96 -4.52
N ASN A 90 -17.51 -4.10 -3.91
CA ASN A 90 -17.74 -4.32 -2.47
C ASN A 90 -16.55 -3.86 -1.61
N PHE A 91 -15.34 -3.92 -2.15
CA PHE A 91 -14.11 -3.60 -1.41
C PHE A 91 -13.01 -3.13 -2.35
N ILE A 92 -12.05 -2.39 -1.78
CA ILE A 92 -10.80 -2.02 -2.42
C ILE A 92 -9.67 -2.72 -1.68
N SER A 93 -8.77 -3.39 -2.40
CA SER A 93 -7.55 -3.93 -1.80
C SER A 93 -6.51 -2.83 -1.74
N CYS A 94 -5.99 -2.54 -0.56
CA CYS A 94 -5.04 -1.44 -0.38
C CYS A 94 -4.23 -1.61 0.90
N TRP A 95 -2.98 -1.16 0.97
CA TRP A 95 -2.14 -1.25 2.15
C TRP A 95 -2.22 0.06 2.95
N PRO A 96 -2.89 0.10 4.12
CA PRO A 96 -2.87 1.27 4.98
C PRO A 96 -1.46 1.48 5.52
N ILE A 97 -1.04 2.75 5.59
CA ILE A 97 0.27 3.18 6.08
C ILE A 97 0.06 4.19 7.20
N TYR A 98 0.71 3.98 8.33
CA TYR A 98 0.66 4.86 9.48
C TYR A 98 2.07 5.25 9.90
N ARG A 99 2.30 6.56 10.05
CA ARG A 99 3.58 7.09 10.47
C ARG A 99 3.54 7.56 11.91
N ASP A 100 4.55 7.14 12.67
CA ASP A 100 4.85 7.62 14.02
C ASP A 100 6.35 7.96 14.10
N GLY A 101 6.68 9.24 13.86
CA GLY A 101 8.06 9.72 13.79
C GLY A 101 8.81 9.16 12.58
N ASP A 102 9.86 8.36 12.83
CA ASP A 102 10.59 7.63 11.78
C ASP A 102 10.01 6.24 11.51
N VAL A 103 9.11 5.74 12.37
CA VAL A 103 8.53 4.40 12.24
C VAL A 103 7.32 4.44 11.32
N ILE A 104 7.28 3.53 10.36
CA ILE A 104 6.15 3.35 9.44
C ILE A 104 5.56 1.97 9.67
N HIS A 105 4.28 1.94 10.06
CA HIS A 105 3.48 0.73 10.20
C HIS A 105 2.65 0.53 8.92
N ILE A 106 2.65 -0.68 8.38
CA ILE A 106 1.89 -1.05 7.19
C ILE A 106 1.05 -2.27 7.54
N GLN A 107 -0.26 -2.23 7.26
CA GLN A 107 -1.21 -3.26 7.69
C GLN A 107 -1.88 -4.01 6.53
N SER A 108 -2.58 -5.09 6.87
CA SER A 108 -3.29 -5.99 5.96
C SER A 108 -4.25 -5.25 5.02
N PRO A 109 -4.38 -5.67 3.75
CA PRO A 109 -4.97 -4.82 2.74
C PRO A 109 -6.47 -4.96 2.52
N LEU A 110 -7.30 -4.05 3.06
CA LEU A 110 -8.72 -3.94 2.67
C LEU A 110 -9.38 -2.63 3.11
N ILE A 111 -10.24 -2.06 2.26
CA ILE A 111 -11.31 -1.10 2.60
C ILE A 111 -12.64 -1.74 2.18
N ILE A 112 -13.63 -1.77 3.07
CA ILE A 112 -14.97 -2.28 2.80
C ILE A 112 -15.87 -1.10 2.39
N LEU A 113 -16.35 -1.10 1.15
CA LEU A 113 -17.04 0.05 0.56
C LEU A 113 -18.45 0.26 1.12
N ASP A 114 -19.13 -0.84 1.47
CA ASP A 114 -20.49 -0.81 2.04
C ASP A 114 -20.52 -0.25 3.48
N GLU A 115 -19.36 -0.10 4.12
CA GLU A 115 -19.20 0.43 5.48
C GLU A 115 -18.86 1.93 5.49
N LEU A 116 -18.74 2.56 4.32
CA LEU A 116 -18.40 3.98 4.20
C LEU A 116 -19.63 4.88 4.31
N ASP A 117 -19.52 5.96 5.09
CA ASP A 117 -20.57 6.97 5.22
C ASP A 117 -20.69 7.91 4.00
N GLU A 118 -19.69 7.90 3.10
CA GLU A 118 -19.63 8.73 1.91
C GLU A 118 -19.04 7.95 0.71
N PRO A 119 -19.32 8.37 -0.54
CA PRO A 119 -18.72 7.74 -1.71
C PRO A 119 -17.19 7.75 -1.66
N PHE A 120 -16.59 6.62 -2.01
CA PHE A 120 -15.13 6.47 -2.03
C PHE A 120 -14.47 7.37 -3.08
N ASP A 121 -13.53 8.21 -2.64
CA ASP A 121 -12.67 9.01 -3.50
C ASP A 121 -11.29 8.33 -3.65
N PRO A 122 -10.98 7.76 -4.83
CA PRO A 122 -9.75 7.03 -5.03
C PRO A 122 -8.49 7.92 -5.05
N ARG A 123 -8.64 9.24 -5.01
CA ARG A 123 -7.53 10.20 -4.92
C ARG A 123 -7.03 10.40 -3.50
N GLU A 124 -7.87 10.12 -2.50
CA GLU A 124 -7.56 10.27 -1.07
C GLU A 124 -7.96 9.00 -0.30
N PRO A 125 -7.47 7.80 -0.69
CA PRO A 125 -7.93 6.53 -0.14
C PRO A 125 -7.71 6.40 1.38
N TRP A 126 -6.76 7.14 1.92
CA TRP A 126 -6.45 7.18 3.36
C TRP A 126 -7.52 7.84 4.21
N ARG A 127 -8.50 8.54 3.63
CA ARG A 127 -9.66 9.04 4.38
C ARG A 127 -10.59 7.93 4.84
N TYR A 128 -10.48 6.76 4.23
CA TYR A 128 -11.38 5.62 4.41
C TYR A 128 -10.73 4.44 5.13
N VAL A 129 -9.48 4.58 5.59
CA VAL A 129 -8.83 3.57 6.43
C VAL A 129 -9.09 3.88 7.91
N GLU A 130 -9.27 2.84 8.71
CA GLU A 130 -9.40 3.01 10.15
C GLU A 130 -8.11 3.56 10.78
N PRO A 131 -8.18 4.22 11.94
CA PRO A 131 -7.00 4.56 12.72
C PRO A 131 -6.15 3.33 13.04
N HIS A 132 -4.82 3.51 13.12
CA HIS A 132 -3.88 2.45 13.47
C HIS A 132 -4.27 1.71 14.75
N ARG A 133 -4.41 0.38 14.65
CA ARG A 133 -4.68 -0.53 15.78
C ARG A 133 -3.88 -1.81 15.62
N GLN A 134 -3.42 -2.40 16.72
CA GLN A 134 -2.67 -3.67 16.69
C GLN A 134 -3.56 -4.91 16.84
N VAL A 135 -4.80 -4.71 17.29
CA VAL A 135 -5.80 -5.76 17.49
C VAL A 135 -7.14 -5.32 16.92
N ASP A 136 -7.89 -6.27 16.37
CA ASP A 136 -9.26 -6.06 15.89
C ASP A 136 -10.28 -6.09 17.06
N GLU A 137 -11.56 -5.91 16.75
CA GLU A 137 -12.65 -5.88 17.73
C GLU A 137 -12.84 -7.20 18.49
N ASP A 138 -12.40 -8.30 17.89
CA ASP A 138 -12.44 -9.65 18.48
C ASP A 138 -11.18 -9.97 19.30
N GLY A 139 -10.20 -9.07 19.33
CA GLY A 139 -8.93 -9.22 20.03
C GLY A 139 -7.87 -10.03 19.26
N ASN A 140 -8.08 -10.30 17.97
CA ASN A 140 -7.07 -10.92 17.13
C ASN A 140 -6.02 -9.89 16.73
N ARG A 141 -4.77 -10.34 16.56
CA ARG A 141 -3.67 -9.48 16.12
C ARG A 141 -3.80 -9.15 14.64
N ILE A 142 -3.77 -7.87 14.30
CA ILE A 142 -3.74 -7.39 12.92
C ILE A 142 -2.36 -7.68 12.33
N SER A 143 -2.33 -8.18 11.08
CA SER A 143 -1.07 -8.38 10.37
C SER A 143 -0.45 -7.02 10.05
N GLU A 144 0.79 -6.84 10.51
CA GLU A 144 1.51 -5.57 10.44
C GLU A 144 2.99 -5.80 10.16
N TRP A 145 3.54 -4.94 9.32
CA TRP A 145 4.95 -4.86 9.00
C TRP A 145 5.47 -3.45 9.26
N VAL A 146 6.76 -3.34 9.56
CA VAL A 146 7.39 -2.07 9.92
C VAL A 146 8.55 -1.77 8.99
N THR A 147 8.64 -0.51 8.57
CA THR A 147 9.76 0.10 7.83
C THR A 147 10.04 1.48 8.41
N THR A 148 10.92 2.26 7.79
CA THR A 148 11.28 3.61 8.23
C THR A 148 10.84 4.66 7.22
N ALA A 149 10.61 5.88 7.69
CA ALA A 149 10.33 7.02 6.82
C ALA A 149 11.50 7.28 5.86
N SER A 150 12.74 7.04 6.32
CA SER A 150 13.93 7.09 5.47
C SER A 150 13.94 6.06 4.33
N ALA A 151 13.45 4.83 4.56
CA ALA A 151 13.35 3.81 3.52
C ALA A 151 12.24 4.12 2.50
N ILE A 152 11.10 4.64 2.96
CA ILE A 152 10.04 5.16 2.08
C ILE A 152 10.59 6.25 1.16
N ARG A 153 11.29 7.24 1.74
CA ARG A 153 11.87 8.35 0.98
C ARG A 153 12.90 7.91 -0.04
N GLN A 154 13.82 7.06 0.36
CA GLN A 154 14.83 6.51 -0.53
C GLN A 154 14.19 5.79 -1.73
N PHE A 155 13.13 5.01 -1.48
CA PHE A 155 12.38 4.36 -2.54
C PHE A 155 11.71 5.40 -3.46
N ARG A 156 10.95 6.37 -2.93
CA ARG A 156 10.25 7.38 -3.74
C ARG A 156 11.21 8.16 -4.63
N GLU A 157 12.32 8.65 -4.06
CA GLU A 157 13.38 9.37 -4.80
C GLU A 157 13.96 8.49 -5.93
N SER A 158 14.21 7.19 -5.66
CA SER A 158 14.74 6.29 -6.69
C SER A 158 13.74 5.93 -7.79
N ALA A 159 12.45 5.80 -7.46
CA ALA A 159 11.42 5.31 -8.38
C ALA A 159 10.82 6.43 -9.23
N TRP A 160 10.80 7.68 -8.73
CA TRP A 160 10.22 8.84 -9.43
C TRP A 160 11.20 10.00 -9.69
N GLY A 161 12.42 9.97 -9.14
CA GLY A 161 13.52 10.86 -9.55
C GLY A 161 13.34 12.33 -9.20
N LEU A 162 13.32 12.66 -7.91
CA LEU A 162 13.45 14.03 -7.39
C LEU A 162 14.83 14.27 -6.77
#